data_AF-A0A1H8DZC8-F1
#
_entry.id   AF-A0A1H8DZC8-F1
#
_cell.length_a   1.000
_cell.length_b   1.000
_cell.length_c   1.000
_cell.angle_alpha   90.00
_cell.angle_beta   90.00
_cell.angle_gamma   90.00
#
_symmetry.space_group_name_H-M   'P 1'
#
loop_
_entity.id
_entity.type
_entity.pdbx_description
1 polymer ?
#
loop_
_entity_poly.entity_id
_entity_poly.type
_entity_poly.pdbx_seq_one_letter_code
_entity_poly.pdbx_strand_id
1 'polypeptide(L)'
;MQNQIFFYTFSWFTILCSNSYYAQQKQINIFFDKEKNKTYKTCINELDNNEDYDYVKSIGDTVTMNVFKMNCRAVAENYDIYKKNSLKLIEQNFSNKDFIVINVILKSIYRPNPTLTVMKFKNAKDYNALHYTYGFDDISKKSYRITDSTIATDNIEKKFQLLEDYFYNKKMKDRIFENFKDAQKYYKDFSVYYIVAKISGKIITKKIYFADDFNH
;
A
#
# COMPACT_ATOMS: atom_id res chain seq x y z
N MET A 1 50.92 -0.06 7.54
CA MET A 1 49.87 0.09 8.57
C MET A 1 48.66 0.92 8.14
N GLN A 2 48.68 1.66 7.00
CA GLN A 2 47.49 2.39 6.50
C GLN A 2 46.42 1.50 5.83
N ASN A 3 46.81 0.39 5.18
CA ASN A 3 45.86 -0.47 4.45
C ASN A 3 44.93 -1.32 5.35
N GLN A 4 45.31 -1.59 6.61
CA GLN A 4 44.45 -2.37 7.52
C GLN A 4 43.32 -1.51 8.11
N ILE A 5 43.55 -0.22 8.35
CA ILE A 5 42.54 0.71 8.87
C ILE A 5 41.39 0.93 7.87
N PHE A 6 41.72 0.97 6.57
CA PHE A 6 40.71 1.06 5.50
C PHE A 6 39.81 -0.19 5.40
N PHE A 7 40.35 -1.39 5.62
CA PHE A 7 39.55 -2.62 5.58
C PHE A 7 38.57 -2.74 6.74
N TYR A 8 38.98 -2.37 7.96
CA TYR A 8 38.11 -2.41 9.13
C TYR A 8 37.01 -1.35 9.10
N THR A 9 37.32 -0.14 8.62
CA THR A 9 36.30 0.91 8.45
C THR A 9 35.30 0.55 7.35
N PHE A 10 35.76 0.05 6.19
CA PHE A 10 34.87 -0.37 5.11
C PHE A 10 33.96 -1.55 5.50
N SER A 11 34.47 -2.52 6.27
CA SER A 11 33.68 -3.66 6.75
C SER A 11 32.62 -3.27 7.80
N TRP A 12 32.91 -2.29 8.66
CA TRP A 12 31.91 -1.80 9.63
C TRP A 12 30.77 -1.01 8.97
N PHE A 13 31.09 -0.21 7.94
CA PHE A 13 30.07 0.55 7.20
C PHE A 13 29.11 -0.37 6.41
N THR A 14 29.59 -1.47 5.83
CA THR A 14 28.71 -2.40 5.10
C THR A 14 27.75 -3.15 6.04
N ILE A 15 28.21 -3.56 7.22
CA ILE A 15 27.38 -4.25 8.23
C ILE A 15 26.28 -3.32 8.79
N LEU A 16 26.62 -2.06 9.10
CA LEU A 16 25.66 -1.09 9.63
C LEU A 16 24.62 -0.67 8.58
N CYS A 17 25.03 -0.46 7.32
CA CYS A 17 24.11 -0.12 6.24
C CYS A 17 23.13 -1.27 5.93
N SER A 18 23.63 -2.52 5.89
CA SER A 18 22.81 -3.71 5.65
C SER A 18 21.77 -3.93 6.76
N ASN A 19 22.16 -3.71 8.02
CA ASN A 19 21.25 -3.79 9.16
C ASN A 19 20.17 -2.69 9.13
N SER A 20 20.53 -1.48 8.71
CA SER A 20 19.57 -0.38 8.59
C SER A 20 18.53 -0.64 7.50
N TYR A 21 18.96 -1.21 6.36
CA TYR A 21 18.09 -1.53 5.24
C TYR A 21 17.17 -2.72 5.52
N TYR A 22 17.71 -3.79 6.09
CA TYR A 22 16.92 -4.97 6.49
C TYR A 22 15.86 -4.62 7.55
N ALA A 23 16.22 -3.79 8.53
CA ALA A 23 15.27 -3.30 9.52
C ALA A 23 14.13 -2.48 8.89
N GLN A 24 14.45 -1.65 7.89
CA GLN A 24 13.46 -0.88 7.14
C GLN A 24 12.50 -1.79 6.35
N GLN A 25 13.01 -2.80 5.63
CA GLN A 25 12.16 -3.77 4.95
C GLN A 25 11.27 -4.54 5.92
N LYS A 26 11.81 -4.95 7.07
CA LYS A 26 11.06 -5.64 8.12
C LYS A 26 9.89 -4.79 8.62
N GLN A 27 10.08 -3.48 8.80
CA GLN A 27 9.01 -2.56 9.20
C GLN A 27 7.89 -2.49 8.15
N ILE A 28 8.25 -2.44 6.87
CA ILE A 28 7.28 -2.44 5.74
C ILE A 28 6.50 -3.75 5.72
N ASN A 29 7.18 -4.89 5.87
CA ASN A 29 6.55 -6.21 5.94
C ASN A 29 5.54 -6.30 7.08
N ILE A 30 5.96 -5.95 8.31
CA ILE A 30 5.11 -5.98 9.49
C ILE A 30 3.87 -5.11 9.29
N PHE A 31 4.02 -3.92 8.72
CA PHE A 31 2.91 -3.00 8.47
C PHE A 31 1.86 -3.63 7.54
N PHE A 32 2.28 -4.13 6.37
CA PHE A 32 1.34 -4.70 5.40
C PHE A 32 0.75 -6.05 5.86
N ASP A 33 1.52 -6.88 6.57
CA ASP A 33 0.99 -8.13 7.14
C ASP A 33 -0.06 -7.85 8.23
N LYS A 34 0.14 -6.80 9.04
CA LYS A 34 -0.85 -6.33 10.01
C LYS A 34 -2.12 -5.84 9.32
N GLU A 35 -2.01 -5.01 8.29
CA GLU A 35 -3.17 -4.49 7.56
C GLU A 35 -3.92 -5.59 6.78
N LYS A 36 -3.19 -6.55 6.21
CA LYS A 36 -3.76 -7.76 5.59
C LYS A 36 -4.61 -8.54 6.58
N ASN A 37 -4.04 -8.90 7.72
CA ASN A 37 -4.72 -9.68 8.75
C ASN A 37 -5.93 -8.92 9.33
N LYS A 38 -5.77 -7.61 9.58
CA LYS A 38 -6.86 -6.75 10.06
C LYS A 38 -8.00 -6.68 9.06
N THR A 39 -7.70 -6.47 7.78
CA THR A 39 -8.72 -6.36 6.72
C THR A 39 -9.47 -7.67 6.53
N TYR A 40 -8.74 -8.79 6.48
CA TYR A 40 -9.37 -10.11 6.38
C TYR A 40 -10.32 -10.37 7.56
N LYS A 41 -9.86 -10.16 8.80
CA LYS A 41 -10.70 -10.34 9.99
C LYS A 41 -11.92 -9.42 10.00
N THR A 42 -11.75 -8.16 9.61
CA THR A 42 -12.86 -7.20 9.55
C THR A 42 -13.91 -7.66 8.53
N CYS A 43 -13.47 -8.08 7.34
CA CYS A 43 -14.36 -8.60 6.31
C CYS A 43 -15.09 -9.87 6.75
N ILE A 44 -14.41 -10.82 7.41
CA ILE A 44 -15.07 -12.02 7.96
C ILE A 44 -16.12 -11.64 9.01
N ASN A 45 -15.80 -10.71 9.92
CA ASN A 45 -16.76 -10.25 10.91
C ASN A 45 -17.97 -9.55 10.26
N GLU A 46 -17.75 -8.79 9.18
CA GLU A 46 -18.84 -8.16 8.41
C GLU A 46 -19.71 -9.22 7.71
N LEU A 47 -19.11 -10.28 7.17
CA LEU A 47 -19.86 -11.41 6.61
C LEU A 47 -20.72 -12.12 7.66
N ASP A 48 -20.21 -12.31 8.88
CA ASP A 48 -20.97 -12.93 9.97
C ASP A 48 -22.17 -12.07 10.44
N ASN A 49 -22.30 -10.82 9.96
CA ASN A 49 -23.46 -9.96 10.18
C ASN A 49 -24.25 -9.69 8.88
N ASN A 50 -23.99 -10.46 7.82
CA ASN A 50 -24.63 -10.30 6.52
C ASN A 50 -25.76 -11.33 6.35
N GLU A 51 -26.98 -10.83 6.06
CA GLU A 51 -28.19 -11.66 5.93
C GLU A 51 -28.07 -12.74 4.85
N ASP A 52 -27.43 -12.44 3.71
CA ASP A 52 -27.24 -13.42 2.64
C ASP A 52 -26.29 -14.54 3.07
N TYR A 53 -25.21 -14.20 3.78
CA TYR A 53 -24.27 -15.18 4.30
C TYR A 53 -24.89 -16.04 5.40
N ASP A 54 -25.71 -15.46 6.28
CA ASP A 54 -26.45 -16.18 7.30
C ASP A 54 -27.47 -17.15 6.69
N TYR A 55 -28.19 -16.71 5.66
CA TYR A 55 -29.11 -17.57 4.90
C TYR A 55 -28.37 -18.76 4.28
N VAL A 56 -27.28 -18.50 3.54
CA VAL A 56 -26.45 -19.53 2.91
C VAL A 56 -25.90 -20.53 3.94
N LYS A 57 -25.49 -20.04 5.11
CA LYS A 57 -25.03 -20.87 6.23
C LYS A 57 -26.16 -21.74 6.79
N SER A 58 -27.38 -21.21 6.89
CA SER A 58 -28.55 -21.94 7.42
C SER A 58 -28.97 -23.11 6.53
N ILE A 59 -28.84 -22.97 5.20
CA ILE A 59 -29.14 -24.04 4.24
C ILE A 59 -27.96 -25.00 4.01
N GLY A 60 -26.82 -24.78 4.67
CA GLY A 60 -25.65 -25.65 4.60
C GLY A 60 -24.88 -25.61 3.27
N ASP A 61 -25.01 -24.55 2.47
CA ASP A 61 -24.31 -24.43 1.19
C ASP A 61 -22.84 -24.00 1.39
N THR A 62 -22.01 -25.01 1.65
CA THR A 62 -20.58 -24.85 1.87
C THR A 62 -19.82 -24.24 0.69
N VAL A 63 -20.29 -24.44 -0.55
CA VAL A 63 -19.64 -23.90 -1.75
C VAL A 63 -19.82 -22.39 -1.78
N THR A 64 -21.04 -21.92 -1.61
CA THR A 64 -21.33 -20.48 -1.60
C THR A 64 -20.69 -19.80 -0.37
N MET A 65 -20.69 -20.44 0.81
CA MET A 65 -19.95 -19.93 1.98
C MET A 65 -18.45 -19.72 1.68
N ASN A 66 -17.84 -20.66 0.96
CA ASN A 66 -16.43 -20.55 0.58
C ASN A 66 -16.19 -19.41 -0.41
N VAL A 67 -17.13 -19.15 -1.33
CA VAL A 67 -17.06 -17.99 -2.25
C VAL A 67 -17.05 -16.67 -1.47
N PHE A 68 -17.93 -16.51 -0.47
CA PHE A 68 -17.92 -15.32 0.40
C PHE A 68 -16.57 -15.13 1.11
N LYS A 69 -16.04 -16.18 1.73
CA LYS A 69 -14.73 -16.13 2.40
C LYS A 69 -13.57 -15.87 1.43
N MET A 70 -13.65 -16.41 0.21
CA MET A 70 -12.69 -16.14 -0.86
C MET A 70 -12.68 -14.67 -1.25
N ASN A 71 -13.84 -14.01 -1.30
CA ASN A 71 -13.90 -12.57 -1.55
C ASN A 71 -13.16 -11.77 -0.47
N CYS A 72 -13.32 -12.13 0.82
CA CYS A 72 -12.54 -11.50 1.89
C CYS A 72 -11.03 -11.73 1.74
N ARG A 73 -10.62 -12.94 1.34
CA ARG A 73 -9.20 -13.23 1.07
C ARG A 73 -8.68 -12.40 -0.09
N ALA A 74 -9.44 -12.30 -1.19
CA ALA A 74 -9.05 -11.54 -2.38
C ALA A 74 -8.85 -10.04 -2.08
N VAL A 75 -9.67 -9.45 -1.21
CA VAL A 75 -9.46 -8.06 -0.75
C VAL A 75 -8.17 -7.93 0.05
N ALA A 76 -7.88 -8.90 0.93
CA ALA A 76 -6.68 -8.90 1.76
C ALA A 76 -5.39 -9.15 0.94
N GLU A 77 -5.47 -9.83 -0.21
CA GLU A 77 -4.34 -10.07 -1.10
C GLU A 77 -3.76 -8.79 -1.72
N ASN A 78 -4.54 -7.70 -1.81
CA ASN A 78 -4.03 -6.40 -2.27
C ASN A 78 -2.83 -5.92 -1.43
N TYR A 79 -2.79 -6.25 -0.13
CA TYR A 79 -1.68 -5.85 0.74
C TYR A 79 -0.37 -6.62 0.45
N ASP A 80 -0.46 -7.84 -0.07
CA ASP A 80 0.74 -8.55 -0.54
C ASP A 80 1.31 -7.86 -1.78
N ILE A 81 0.44 -7.36 -2.66
CA ILE A 81 0.84 -6.59 -3.85
C ILE A 81 1.47 -5.27 -3.43
N TYR A 82 0.87 -4.54 -2.49
CA TYR A 82 1.43 -3.30 -1.95
C TYR A 82 2.81 -3.49 -1.33
N LYS A 83 2.95 -4.53 -0.50
CA LYS A 83 4.23 -4.91 0.12
C LYS A 83 5.28 -5.17 -0.96
N LYS A 84 4.98 -6.05 -1.92
CA LYS A 84 5.89 -6.43 -3.01
C LYS A 84 6.29 -5.21 -3.85
N ASN A 85 5.32 -4.42 -4.29
CA ASN A 85 5.57 -3.29 -5.18
C ASN A 85 6.30 -2.14 -4.47
N SER A 86 5.95 -1.87 -3.21
CA SER A 86 6.65 -0.83 -2.43
C SER A 86 8.12 -1.20 -2.23
N LEU A 87 8.40 -2.45 -1.83
CA LEU A 87 9.79 -2.93 -1.69
C LEU A 87 10.54 -2.88 -3.02
N LYS A 88 9.91 -3.36 -4.11
CA LYS A 88 10.51 -3.33 -5.45
C LYS A 88 10.85 -1.91 -5.91
N LEU A 89 9.95 -0.93 -5.73
CA LEU A 89 10.23 0.46 -6.09
C LEU A 89 11.39 1.05 -5.27
N ILE A 90 11.43 0.75 -3.97
CA ILE A 90 12.50 1.21 -3.08
C ILE A 90 13.85 0.57 -3.46
N GLU A 91 13.86 -0.72 -3.78
CA GLU A 91 15.05 -1.47 -4.23
C GLU A 91 15.60 -0.95 -5.55
N GLN A 92 14.74 -0.80 -6.56
CA GLN A 92 15.12 -0.37 -7.90
C GLN A 92 15.56 1.10 -7.94
N ASN A 93 15.11 1.90 -6.98
CA ASN A 93 15.42 3.32 -6.88
C ASN A 93 16.18 3.61 -5.59
N PHE A 94 17.13 2.76 -5.20
CA PHE A 94 17.88 2.97 -3.96
C PHE A 94 18.56 4.35 -3.95
N SER A 95 18.19 5.19 -2.99
CA SER A 95 18.68 6.56 -2.88
C SER A 95 18.75 7.02 -1.42
N ASN A 96 19.71 7.91 -1.15
CA ASN A 96 19.77 8.62 0.12
C ASN A 96 18.68 9.69 0.25
N LYS A 97 17.99 10.02 -0.83
CA LYS A 97 16.89 11.00 -0.84
C LYS A 97 15.68 10.48 -0.06
N ASP A 98 14.97 11.41 0.55
CA ASP A 98 13.64 11.18 1.11
C ASP A 98 12.65 10.87 -0.01
N PHE A 99 11.66 10.02 0.26
CA PHE A 99 10.64 9.61 -0.69
C PHE A 99 9.29 9.36 -0.03
N ILE A 100 8.25 9.31 -0.84
CA ILE A 100 6.91 8.85 -0.46
C ILE A 100 6.48 7.78 -1.48
N VAL A 101 6.02 6.64 -0.97
CA VAL A 101 5.33 5.59 -1.74
C VAL A 101 3.88 5.55 -1.30
N ILE A 102 2.97 5.60 -2.27
CA ILE A 102 1.54 5.46 -2.08
C ILE A 102 1.04 4.19 -2.74
N ASN A 103 0.12 3.53 -2.07
CA ASN A 103 -0.53 2.32 -2.54
C ASN A 103 -2.03 2.57 -2.59
N VAL A 104 -2.63 2.41 -3.76
CA VAL A 104 -4.05 2.67 -4.00
C VAL A 104 -4.72 1.49 -4.69
N ILE A 105 -5.99 1.25 -4.34
CA ILE A 105 -6.87 0.34 -5.07
C ILE A 105 -7.51 1.14 -6.20
N LEU A 106 -7.56 0.56 -7.39
CA LEU A 106 -8.33 1.12 -8.50
C LEU A 106 -9.71 0.46 -8.54
N LYS A 107 -10.73 1.26 -8.83
CA LYS A 107 -12.11 0.78 -8.95
C LYS A 107 -12.19 -0.25 -10.08
N SER A 108 -12.70 -1.43 -9.78
CA SER A 108 -12.81 -2.52 -10.75
C SER A 108 -13.81 -3.56 -10.27
N ILE A 109 -14.39 -4.29 -11.22
CA ILE A 109 -15.23 -5.46 -10.98
C ILE A 109 -14.40 -6.71 -10.63
N TYR A 110 -13.09 -6.70 -10.91
CA TYR A 110 -12.21 -7.83 -10.62
C TYR A 110 -11.81 -7.88 -9.13
N ARG A 111 -11.62 -9.10 -8.62
CA ARG A 111 -11.11 -9.40 -7.28
C ARG A 111 -9.93 -10.38 -7.37
N PRO A 112 -8.75 -10.11 -6.76
CA PRO A 112 -8.34 -8.83 -6.16
C PRO A 112 -8.53 -7.64 -7.11
N ASN A 113 -8.56 -6.42 -6.58
CA ASN A 113 -8.72 -5.26 -7.43
C ASN A 113 -7.38 -4.91 -8.11
N PRO A 114 -7.39 -4.27 -9.29
CA PRO A 114 -6.20 -3.62 -9.81
C PRO A 114 -5.66 -2.64 -8.78
N THR A 115 -4.34 -2.54 -8.70
CA THR A 115 -3.66 -1.70 -7.72
C THR A 115 -2.60 -0.87 -8.39
N LEU A 116 -2.40 0.34 -7.89
CA LEU A 116 -1.34 1.21 -8.33
C LEU A 116 -0.46 1.55 -7.13
N THR A 117 0.83 1.30 -7.27
CA THR A 117 1.85 1.70 -6.31
C THR A 117 2.73 2.74 -6.98
N VAL A 118 2.83 3.93 -6.39
CA VAL A 118 3.60 5.04 -6.98
C VAL A 118 4.58 5.57 -5.95
N MET A 119 5.80 5.86 -6.38
CA MET A 119 6.88 6.43 -5.61
C MET A 119 7.31 7.76 -6.21
N LYS A 120 7.55 8.75 -5.34
CA LYS A 120 8.15 10.03 -5.70
C LYS A 120 9.24 10.39 -4.70
N PHE A 121 10.38 10.87 -5.19
CA PHE A 121 11.40 11.46 -4.34
C PHE A 121 11.04 12.90 -3.98
N LYS A 122 11.48 13.34 -2.80
CA LYS A 122 11.36 14.74 -2.38
C LYS A 122 11.93 15.67 -3.46
N ASN A 123 11.11 16.65 -3.89
CA ASN A 123 11.43 17.64 -4.92
C ASN A 123 11.67 17.07 -6.34
N ALA A 124 11.39 15.80 -6.61
CA ALA A 124 11.43 15.26 -7.96
C ALA A 124 10.18 15.67 -8.74
N LYS A 125 10.31 15.82 -10.06
CA LYS A 125 9.17 16.01 -10.95
C LYS A 125 8.57 14.67 -11.38
N ASP A 126 9.43 13.66 -11.56
CA ASP A 126 9.04 12.37 -12.09
C ASP A 126 8.58 11.39 -11.00
N TYR A 127 7.78 10.43 -11.42
CA TYR A 127 7.21 9.37 -10.61
C TYR A 127 7.73 8.01 -11.08
N ASN A 128 7.89 7.08 -10.16
CA ASN A 128 8.08 5.68 -10.47
C ASN A 128 6.81 4.93 -10.07
N ALA A 129 6.23 4.17 -11.00
CA ALA A 129 4.98 3.46 -10.75
C ALA A 129 5.11 1.98 -11.05
N LEU A 130 4.35 1.19 -10.30
CA LEU A 130 4.02 -0.20 -10.62
C LEU A 130 2.50 -0.32 -10.57
N HIS A 131 1.93 -0.65 -11.71
CA HIS A 131 0.51 -0.86 -11.88
C HIS A 131 0.26 -2.35 -12.06
N TYR A 132 -0.67 -2.87 -11.27
CA TYR A 132 -1.12 -4.24 -11.32
C TYR A 132 -2.54 -4.29 -11.87
N THR A 133 -2.71 -5.02 -12.98
CA THR A 133 -3.99 -5.18 -13.69
C THR A 133 -4.23 -6.64 -14.08
N TYR A 134 -5.39 -6.89 -14.68
CA TYR A 134 -5.80 -8.19 -15.18
C TYR A 134 -5.88 -8.14 -16.71
N GLY A 135 -5.21 -9.09 -17.36
CA GLY A 135 -5.44 -9.43 -18.76
C GLY A 135 -6.35 -10.64 -18.87
N PHE A 136 -6.97 -10.81 -20.03
CA PHE A 136 -7.72 -12.02 -20.37
C PHE A 136 -7.11 -12.66 -21.60
N ASP A 137 -6.80 -13.95 -21.50
CA ASP A 137 -6.37 -14.74 -22.65
C ASP A 137 -7.60 -15.41 -23.28
N ASP A 138 -7.94 -14.98 -24.49
CA ASP A 138 -9.10 -15.46 -25.23
C ASP A 138 -8.99 -16.93 -25.65
N ILE A 139 -7.77 -17.47 -25.74
CA ILE A 139 -7.49 -18.86 -26.15
C ILE A 139 -7.67 -19.77 -24.95
N SER A 140 -6.98 -19.48 -23.85
CA SER A 140 -7.08 -20.31 -22.64
C SER A 140 -8.32 -20.02 -21.80
N LYS A 141 -9.08 -18.96 -22.14
CA LYS A 141 -10.22 -18.43 -21.37
C LYS A 141 -9.86 -18.16 -19.90
N LYS A 142 -8.61 -17.79 -19.64
CA LYS A 142 -8.09 -17.51 -18.29
C LYS A 142 -7.68 -16.07 -18.16
N SER A 143 -8.01 -15.50 -17.01
CA SER A 143 -7.44 -14.21 -16.60
C SER A 143 -6.00 -14.40 -16.12
N TYR A 144 -5.12 -13.49 -16.49
CA TYR A 144 -3.73 -13.47 -16.04
C TYR A 144 -3.35 -12.10 -15.48
N ARG A 145 -2.23 -12.06 -14.77
CA ARG A 145 -1.76 -10.87 -14.06
C ARG A 145 -0.81 -10.08 -14.96
N ILE A 146 -1.05 -8.78 -15.09
CA ILE A 146 -0.18 -7.86 -15.79
C ILE A 146 0.43 -6.91 -14.76
N THR A 147 1.73 -6.64 -14.91
CA THR A 147 2.40 -5.59 -14.14
C THR A 147 3.17 -4.70 -15.10
N ASP A 148 2.86 -3.42 -15.09
CA ASP A 148 3.50 -2.41 -15.93
C ASP A 148 3.87 -1.17 -15.09
N SER A 149 4.47 -0.17 -15.74
CA SER A 149 4.91 1.09 -15.10
C SER A 149 4.01 2.28 -15.42
N THR A 150 2.82 2.05 -15.97
CA THR A 150 1.90 3.12 -16.37
C THR A 150 1.19 3.73 -15.16
N ILE A 151 0.97 5.03 -15.21
CA ILE A 151 0.12 5.70 -14.23
C ILE A 151 -1.26 5.86 -14.86
N ALA A 152 -2.17 4.98 -14.49
CA ALA A 152 -3.53 4.94 -15.05
C ALA A 152 -4.55 5.77 -14.25
N THR A 153 -4.13 6.84 -13.54
CA THR A 153 -5.05 7.64 -12.72
C THR A 153 -4.79 9.15 -12.86
N ASP A 154 -5.85 9.87 -13.22
CA ASP A 154 -5.84 11.30 -13.56
C ASP A 154 -5.63 12.25 -12.36
N ASN A 155 -5.42 11.70 -11.16
CA ASN A 155 -5.31 12.49 -9.93
C ASN A 155 -4.09 12.12 -9.07
N ILE A 156 -3.09 11.44 -9.63
CA ILE A 156 -1.90 11.03 -8.86
C ILE A 156 -1.12 12.25 -8.34
N GLU A 157 -1.05 13.30 -9.16
CA GLU A 157 -0.22 14.47 -8.89
C GLU A 157 -0.77 15.26 -7.71
N LYS A 158 -2.08 15.56 -7.70
CA LYS A 158 -2.70 16.24 -6.56
C LYS A 158 -2.59 15.38 -5.30
N LYS A 159 -2.78 14.05 -5.40
CA LYS A 159 -2.58 13.12 -4.27
C LYS A 159 -1.18 13.22 -3.68
N PHE A 160 -0.15 13.26 -4.52
CA PHE A 160 1.23 13.48 -4.04
C PHE A 160 1.42 14.86 -3.45
N GLN A 161 0.85 15.91 -4.05
CA GLN A 161 0.96 17.27 -3.52
C GLN A 161 0.43 17.34 -2.08
N LEU A 162 -0.73 16.76 -1.80
CA LEU A 162 -1.31 16.69 -0.46
C LEU A 162 -0.39 15.96 0.54
N LEU A 163 0.22 14.87 0.11
CA LEU A 163 1.11 14.07 0.96
C LEU A 163 2.47 14.73 1.18
N GLU A 164 3.02 15.39 0.16
CA GLU A 164 4.22 16.20 0.30
C GLU A 164 3.98 17.37 1.25
N ASP A 165 2.82 18.03 1.14
CA ASP A 165 2.42 19.09 2.07
C ASP A 165 2.32 18.58 3.51
N TYR A 166 1.79 17.39 3.73
CA TYR A 166 1.72 16.78 5.04
C TYR A 166 3.09 16.36 5.59
N PHE A 167 3.84 15.53 4.86
CA PHE A 167 5.06 14.90 5.35
C PHE A 167 6.27 15.85 5.33
N TYR A 168 6.40 16.69 4.30
CA TYR A 168 7.55 17.57 4.13
C TYR A 168 7.27 18.99 4.61
N ASN A 169 6.10 19.53 4.31
CA ASN A 169 5.78 20.93 4.63
C ASN A 169 5.00 21.09 5.95
N LYS A 170 4.57 19.98 6.57
CA LYS A 170 3.80 19.93 7.82
C LYS A 170 2.49 20.74 7.78
N LYS A 171 1.88 20.88 6.60
CA LYS A 171 0.59 21.54 6.36
C LYS A 171 -0.57 20.52 6.41
N MET A 172 -1.81 21.03 6.39
CA MET A 172 -3.06 20.23 6.25
C MET A 172 -3.29 19.14 7.32
N LYS A 173 -2.72 19.30 8.51
CA LYS A 173 -2.81 18.29 9.59
C LYS A 173 -4.23 18.08 10.10
N ASP A 174 -5.06 19.10 10.02
CA ASP A 174 -6.48 19.12 10.40
C ASP A 174 -7.38 18.27 9.48
N ARG A 175 -6.90 17.98 8.26
CA ARG A 175 -7.62 17.17 7.26
C ARG A 175 -7.17 15.71 7.21
N ILE A 176 -6.18 15.35 8.04
CA ILE A 176 -5.57 14.03 8.04
C ILE A 176 -5.83 13.35 9.37
N PHE A 177 -6.39 12.16 9.28
CA PHE A 177 -6.75 11.35 10.43
C PHE A 177 -5.95 10.06 10.41
N GLU A 178 -5.51 9.62 11.58
CA GLU A 178 -4.89 8.29 11.76
C GLU A 178 -5.94 7.23 12.12
N ASN A 179 -7.13 7.65 12.55
CA ASN A 179 -8.23 6.79 12.93
C ASN A 179 -9.45 7.05 12.04
N PHE A 180 -10.07 5.95 11.61
CA PHE A 180 -11.30 5.95 10.85
C PHE A 180 -12.46 6.62 11.57
N LYS A 181 -12.61 6.41 12.88
CA LYS A 181 -13.71 7.01 13.67
C LYS A 181 -13.62 8.54 13.70
N ASP A 182 -12.41 9.07 13.78
CA ASP A 182 -12.18 10.51 13.76
C ASP A 182 -12.51 11.07 12.39
N ALA A 183 -12.04 10.42 11.32
CA ALA A 183 -12.38 10.80 9.95
C ALA A 183 -13.91 10.84 9.73
N GLN A 184 -14.62 9.78 10.12
CA GLN A 184 -16.09 9.69 9.99
C GLN A 184 -16.86 10.71 10.82
N LYS A 185 -16.31 11.16 11.95
CA LYS A 185 -16.95 12.17 12.80
C LYS A 185 -16.99 13.54 12.11
N TYR A 186 -15.92 13.88 11.38
CA TYR A 186 -15.77 15.20 10.77
C TYR A 186 -16.14 15.22 9.29
N TYR A 187 -15.97 14.10 8.58
CA TYR A 187 -16.14 14.01 7.14
C TYR A 187 -16.97 12.79 6.77
N LYS A 188 -17.89 12.98 5.81
CA LYS A 188 -18.69 11.89 5.24
C LYS A 188 -17.88 11.08 4.23
N ASP A 189 -17.05 11.77 3.45
CA ASP A 189 -16.23 11.20 2.40
C ASP A 189 -14.74 11.42 2.69
N PHE A 190 -13.97 10.34 2.60
CA PHE A 190 -12.52 10.38 2.79
C PHE A 190 -11.83 9.30 1.98
N SER A 191 -10.60 9.61 1.57
CA SER A 191 -9.72 8.67 0.88
C SER A 191 -8.80 7.97 1.87
N VAL A 192 -8.59 6.66 1.68
CA VAL A 192 -7.67 5.85 2.48
C VAL A 192 -6.35 5.69 1.74
N TYR A 193 -5.24 6.02 2.38
CA TYR A 193 -3.90 5.89 1.82
C TYR A 193 -3.02 4.98 2.68
N TYR A 194 -2.32 4.05 2.02
CA TYR A 194 -1.31 3.19 2.65
C TYR A 194 0.07 3.63 2.18
N ILE A 195 0.82 4.20 3.12
CA ILE A 195 2.01 5.01 2.82
C ILE A 195 3.25 4.36 3.41
N VAL A 196 4.30 4.32 2.61
CA VAL A 196 5.67 4.06 3.04
C VAL A 196 6.51 5.28 2.67
N ALA A 197 7.04 6.00 3.64
CA ALA A 197 7.81 7.22 3.41
C ALA A 197 9.16 7.16 4.10
N LYS A 198 10.20 7.69 3.45
CA LYS A 198 11.49 8.00 4.06
C LYS A 198 11.54 9.49 4.32
N ILE A 199 11.55 9.89 5.59
CA ILE A 199 11.58 11.29 6.02
C ILE A 199 12.78 11.50 6.93
N SER A 200 13.69 12.38 6.53
CA SER A 200 14.96 12.62 7.24
C SER A 200 15.70 11.32 7.52
N GLY A 201 15.75 10.42 6.53
CA GLY A 201 16.43 9.13 6.62
C GLY A 201 15.70 8.02 7.38
N LYS A 202 14.54 8.30 8.01
CA LYS A 202 13.77 7.30 8.76
C LYS A 202 12.58 6.80 7.95
N ILE A 203 12.35 5.48 7.96
CA ILE A 203 11.16 4.88 7.35
C ILE A 203 9.96 5.01 8.29
N ILE A 204 8.88 5.50 7.72
CA ILE A 204 7.59 5.68 8.34
C ILE A 204 6.58 4.92 7.50
N THR A 205 5.77 4.09 8.16
CA THR A 205 4.65 3.39 7.55
C THR A 205 3.36 3.87 8.21
N LYS A 206 2.40 4.31 7.41
CA LYS A 206 1.13 4.84 7.92
C LYS A 206 -0.04 4.43 7.05
N LYS A 207 -1.15 4.12 7.71
CA LYS A 207 -2.48 4.19 7.11
C LYS A 207 -3.07 5.54 7.51
N ILE A 208 -3.40 6.38 6.54
CA ILE A 208 -4.03 7.68 6.81
C ILE A 208 -5.35 7.79 6.07
N TYR A 209 -6.27 8.55 6.68
CA TYR A 209 -7.53 8.93 6.10
C TYR A 209 -7.45 10.41 5.81
N PHE A 210 -7.58 10.78 4.54
CA PHE A 210 -7.56 12.17 4.12
C PHE A 210 -8.97 12.61 3.82
N ALA A 211 -9.43 13.69 4.47
CA ALA A 211 -10.70 14.34 4.17
C ALA A 211 -10.72 14.81 2.73
N ASP A 212 -11.52 14.16 1.90
CA ASP A 212 -11.46 14.30 0.46
C ASP A 212 -12.60 15.20 -0.03
N ASP A 213 -12.38 16.51 -0.01
CA ASP A 213 -13.26 17.48 -0.69
C ASP A 213 -13.05 17.45 -2.23
N PHE A 214 -12.17 16.59 -2.77
CA PHE A 214 -11.64 16.67 -4.14
C PHE A 214 -12.20 15.62 -5.12
N ASN A 215 -13.24 14.88 -4.73
CA ASN A 215 -14.00 14.01 -5.64
C ASN A 215 -15.20 14.72 -6.29
N HIS A 216 -15.26 16.05 -6.21
CA HIS A 216 -16.22 16.92 -6.91
C HIS A 216 -15.51 17.89 -7.84
#